data_AF-A0A0K8VC94-F1
#
_entry.id   AF-A0A0K8VC94-F1
#
_cell.length_a   1.000
_cell.length_b   1.000
_cell.length_c   1.000
_cell.angle_alpha   90.00
_cell.angle_beta   90.00
_cell.angle_gamma   90.00
#
_symmetry.space_group_name_H-M   'P 1'
#
loop_
_entity.id
_entity.type
_entity.pdbx_description
1 polymer ?
#
loop_
_entity_poly.entity_id
_entity_poly.type
_entity_poly.pdbx_seq_one_letter_code
_entity_poly.pdbx_strand_id
1 'polypeptide(L)'
;MVPLLVTLALLAAVGFLIHKYLTWHYDTFKKLGITGPEPKIWLGNLTGKQHIAYDYDDIYNKYKKKHQIVGIFVSREPQFLILDPKLAHEVLVTNFKSQEKTSDC
;
A
#
# COMPACT_ATOMS: atom_id res chain seq x y z
N MET A 1 -21.90 -16.17 33.88
CA MET A 1 -21.14 -16.97 32.88
C MET A 1 -21.53 -16.58 31.45
N VAL A 2 -22.81 -16.64 31.08
CA VAL A 2 -23.32 -16.25 29.73
C VAL A 2 -22.91 -14.85 29.25
N PRO A 3 -23.06 -13.75 30.03
CA PRO A 3 -22.73 -12.41 29.52
C PRO A 3 -21.25 -12.21 29.19
N LEU A 4 -20.35 -12.92 29.89
CA LEU A 4 -18.91 -12.85 29.67
C LEU A 4 -18.47 -13.58 28.40
N LEU A 5 -19.18 -14.66 28.03
CA LEU A 5 -18.97 -15.34 26.75
C LEU A 5 -19.47 -14.51 25.58
N VAL A 6 -20.61 -13.83 25.75
CA VAL A 6 -21.19 -12.94 24.73
C VAL A 6 -20.27 -11.75 24.44
N THR A 7 -19.71 -11.10 25.46
CA THR A 7 -18.78 -9.97 25.28
C THR A 7 -17.48 -10.38 24.59
N LEU A 8 -16.91 -11.54 24.94
CA LEU A 8 -15.72 -12.09 24.26
C LEU A 8 -15.99 -12.41 22.79
N ALA A 9 -17.15 -13.02 22.47
CA ALA A 9 -17.53 -13.32 21.10
C ALA A 9 -17.71 -12.04 20.25
N LEU A 10 -18.30 -10.99 20.84
CA LEU A 10 -18.47 -9.69 20.19
C LEU A 10 -17.12 -9.02 19.90
N LEU A 11 -16.19 -9.04 20.86
CA LEU A 11 -14.83 -8.52 20.68
C LEU A 11 -14.07 -9.28 19.58
N ALA A 12 -14.18 -10.60 19.54
CA ALA A 12 -13.56 -11.42 18.50
C ALA A 12 -14.14 -11.10 17.11
N ALA A 13 -15.46 -10.94 17.00
CA ALA A 13 -16.11 -10.56 15.75
C ALA A 13 -15.67 -9.18 15.26
N VAL A 14 -15.58 -8.19 16.16
CA VAL A 14 -15.08 -6.84 15.83
C VAL A 14 -13.62 -6.90 15.40
N GLY A 15 -12.76 -7.66 16.11
CA GLY A 15 -11.36 -7.84 15.74
C GLY A 15 -11.20 -8.50 14.37
N PHE A 16 -12.04 -9.48 14.04
CA PHE A 16 -12.06 -10.13 12.73
C PHE A 16 -12.46 -9.16 11.61
N LEU A 17 -13.50 -8.34 11.83
CA LEU A 17 -13.95 -7.32 10.88
C LEU A 17 -12.86 -6.27 10.64
N ILE A 18 -12.20 -5.81 11.69
CA ILE A 18 -11.06 -4.88 11.60
C ILE A 18 -9.94 -5.52 10.79
N HIS A 19 -9.56 -6.75 11.09
CA HIS A 19 -8.50 -7.46 10.36
C HIS A 19 -8.83 -7.60 8.86
N LYS A 20 -10.06 -7.95 8.52
CA LYS A 20 -10.54 -8.01 7.14
C LYS A 20 -10.53 -6.64 6.47
N TYR A 21 -10.97 -5.60 7.16
CA TYR A 21 -10.96 -4.23 6.64
C TYR A 21 -9.53 -3.74 6.33
N LEU A 22 -8.56 -4.05 7.20
CA LEU A 22 -7.15 -3.68 6.98
C LEU A 22 -6.51 -4.46 5.82
N THR A 23 -6.86 -5.73 5.63
CA THR A 23 -6.21 -6.59 4.64
C THR A 23 -6.86 -6.56 3.25
N TRP A 24 -8.07 -6.01 3.11
CA TRP A 24 -8.82 -6.03 1.85
C TRP A 24 -8.07 -5.37 0.69
N HIS A 25 -7.29 -4.31 0.94
CA HIS A 25 -6.57 -3.61 -0.13
C HIS A 25 -5.30 -4.33 -0.63
N TYR A 26 -4.79 -5.33 0.10
CA TYR A 26 -3.51 -5.98 -0.22
C TYR A 26 -3.55 -6.83 -1.50
N ASP A 27 -4.73 -7.33 -1.88
CA ASP A 27 -4.89 -8.10 -3.10
C ASP A 27 -4.93 -7.24 -4.37
N THR A 28 -5.02 -5.91 -4.24
CA THR A 28 -5.18 -5.00 -5.38
C THR A 28 -4.00 -5.08 -6.34
N PHE A 29 -2.76 -5.02 -5.84
CA PHE A 29 -1.57 -5.11 -6.69
C PHE A 29 -1.34 -6.52 -7.24
N LYS A 30 -1.70 -7.57 -6.48
CA LYS A 30 -1.67 -8.96 -6.97
C LYS A 30 -2.60 -9.14 -8.17
N LYS A 31 -3.81 -8.58 -8.11
CA LYS A 31 -4.80 -8.64 -9.20
C LYS A 31 -4.36 -7.87 -10.45
N LEU A 32 -3.59 -6.79 -10.27
CA LEU A 32 -3.05 -5.97 -11.36
C LEU A 32 -1.77 -6.56 -11.98
N GLY A 33 -1.23 -7.66 -11.44
CA GLY A 33 0.03 -8.24 -11.90
C GLY A 33 1.27 -7.40 -11.54
N ILE A 34 1.13 -6.49 -10.56
CA ILE A 34 2.20 -5.58 -10.16
C ILE A 34 2.95 -6.20 -8.99
N THR A 35 4.24 -6.43 -9.19
CA THR A 35 5.13 -6.92 -8.13
C THR A 35 5.36 -5.82 -7.10
N GLY A 36 5.16 -6.15 -5.81
CA GLY A 36 5.41 -5.24 -4.70
C GLY A 36 5.99 -5.95 -3.48
N PRO A 37 6.64 -5.23 -2.55
CA PRO A 37 6.96 -5.77 -1.24
C PRO A 37 5.66 -6.15 -0.52
N GLU A 38 5.69 -7.24 0.26
CA GLU A 38 4.52 -7.66 1.04
C GLU A 38 4.23 -6.63 2.15
N PRO A 39 3.04 -6.03 2.16
CA PRO A 39 2.68 -5.06 3.18
C PRO A 39 2.49 -5.72 4.54
N LYS A 40 3.11 -5.13 5.57
CA LYS A 40 2.81 -5.45 6.97
C LYS A 40 1.53 -4.74 7.39
N ILE A 41 0.69 -5.48 8.13
CA ILE A 41 -0.66 -5.08 8.56
C ILE A 41 -0.71 -3.70 9.27
N TRP A 42 0.36 -3.28 9.94
CA TRP A 42 0.38 -2.03 10.73
C TRP A 42 1.19 -0.88 10.12
N LEU A 43 2.25 -1.14 9.34
CA LEU A 43 3.09 -0.09 8.74
C LEU A 43 3.10 -0.10 7.20
N GLY A 44 2.37 -1.01 6.56
CA GLY A 44 2.49 -1.24 5.13
C GLY A 44 3.89 -1.74 4.78
N ASN A 45 4.53 -1.13 3.79
CA ASN A 45 5.89 -1.48 3.36
C ASN A 45 7.00 -0.71 4.11
N LEU A 46 6.63 0.15 5.06
CA LEU A 46 7.60 0.93 5.82
C LEU A 46 8.19 0.10 6.95
N THR A 47 9.50 0.23 7.14
CA THR A 47 10.23 -0.54 8.16
C THR A 47 10.10 0.11 9.53
N GLY A 48 9.77 1.41 9.58
CA GLY A 48 9.62 2.21 10.81
C GLY A 48 10.93 2.45 11.56
N LYS A 49 12.06 1.96 11.01
CA LYS A 49 13.40 2.09 11.59
C LYS A 49 14.15 3.32 11.09
N GLN A 50 13.70 3.89 9.97
CA GLN A 50 14.34 4.99 9.28
C GLN A 50 13.29 5.94 8.70
N HIS A 51 13.74 7.11 8.25
CA HIS A 51 12.86 8.06 7.58
C HIS A 51 12.26 7.43 6.32
N ILE A 52 10.99 7.76 6.03
CA ILE A 52 10.24 7.21 4.90
C ILE A 52 10.98 7.32 3.56
N ALA A 53 11.76 8.39 3.38
CA ALA A 53 12.59 8.61 2.18
C ALA A 53 13.59 7.48 1.93
N TYR A 54 14.24 6.98 2.99
CA TYR A 54 15.21 5.88 2.87
C TYR A 54 14.51 4.55 2.63
N ASP A 55 13.32 4.33 3.22
CA ASP A 55 12.51 3.15 2.91
C ASP A 55 12.10 3.14 1.41
N TYR A 56 11.75 4.29 0.84
CA TYR A 56 11.50 4.38 -0.61
C TYR A 56 12.74 4.12 -1.44
N ASP A 57 13.91 4.64 -1.05
CA ASP A 57 15.16 4.46 -1.80
C ASP A 57 15.63 3.00 -1.76
N ASP A 58 15.48 2.31 -0.64
CA ASP A 58 15.76 0.87 -0.53
C ASP A 58 14.86 0.04 -1.44
N ILE A 59 13.57 0.34 -1.47
CA ILE A 59 12.61 -0.30 -2.38
C ILE A 59 12.98 0.03 -3.83
N TYR A 60 13.25 1.29 -4.15
CA TYR A 60 13.67 1.72 -5.48
C TYR A 60 14.90 0.95 -5.95
N ASN A 61 15.96 0.90 -5.15
CA ASN A 61 17.21 0.23 -5.48
C ASN A 61 17.07 -1.28 -5.65
N LYS A 62 16.17 -1.92 -4.89
CA LYS A 62 15.89 -3.35 -4.97
C LYS A 62 15.13 -3.74 -6.24
N TYR A 63 14.17 -2.92 -6.67
CA TYR A 63 13.25 -3.28 -7.75
C TYR A 63 13.54 -2.60 -9.10
N LYS A 64 14.32 -1.49 -9.15
CA LYS A 64 14.63 -0.73 -10.38
C LYS A 64 15.21 -1.55 -11.53
N LYS A 65 15.84 -2.70 -11.23
CA LYS A 65 16.46 -3.58 -12.23
C LYS A 65 15.48 -4.55 -12.89
N LYS A 66 14.29 -4.77 -12.31
CA LYS A 66 13.38 -5.85 -12.72
C LYS A 66 12.00 -5.36 -13.14
N HIS A 67 11.55 -4.21 -12.63
CA HIS A 67 10.21 -3.71 -12.88
C HIS A 67 10.24 -2.19 -13.12
N GLN A 68 9.33 -1.71 -13.98
CA GLN A 68 9.17 -0.27 -14.28
C GLN A 68 8.27 0.44 -13.26
N ILE A 69 7.38 -0.30 -12.61
CA ILE A 69 6.45 0.17 -11.58
C ILE A 69 6.42 -0.85 -10.46
N VAL A 70 6.37 -0.38 -9.22
CA VAL A 70 6.15 -1.20 -8.03
C VAL A 70 4.98 -0.64 -7.24
N GLY A 71 4.07 -1.53 -6.82
CA GLY A 71 3.00 -1.18 -5.89
C GLY A 71 3.54 -1.18 -4.47
N ILE A 72 3.37 -0.07 -3.76
CA ILE A 72 3.70 0.04 -2.34
C ILE A 72 2.47 0.44 -1.54
N PHE A 73 2.42 0.01 -0.29
CA PHE A 73 1.40 0.46 0.64
C PHE A 73 2.03 1.38 1.68
N VAL A 74 1.53 2.61 1.72
CA VAL A 74 1.87 3.57 2.77
C VAL A 74 0.68 3.61 3.71
N SER A 75 0.83 3.04 4.90
CA SER A 75 -0.30 2.79 5.80
C SER A 75 -1.37 1.91 5.12
N ARG A 76 -2.53 2.49 4.80
CA ARG A 76 -3.66 1.82 4.11
C ARG A 76 -3.79 2.21 2.64
N GLU A 77 -3.06 3.21 2.19
CA GLU A 77 -3.21 3.76 0.84
C GLU A 77 -2.31 3.00 -0.14
N PRO A 78 -2.89 2.45 -1.23
CA PRO A 78 -2.11 1.88 -2.32
C PRO A 78 -1.46 3.03 -3.10
N GLN A 79 -0.14 3.03 -3.18
CA GLN A 79 0.63 3.99 -3.97
C GLN A 79 1.46 3.27 -5.03
N PHE A 80 1.59 3.90 -6.20
CA PHE A 80 2.47 3.41 -7.27
C PHE A 80 3.81 4.13 -7.20
N LEU A 81 4.88 3.36 -7.07
CA LEU A 81 6.24 3.86 -7.20
C LEU A 81 6.73 3.61 -8.62
N ILE A 82 6.93 4.69 -9.37
CA ILE A 82 7.49 4.63 -10.72
C ILE A 82 9.02 4.51 -10.60
N LEU A 83 9.57 3.47 -11.21
CA LEU A 83 11.01 3.17 -11.16
C LEU A 83 11.74 3.60 -12.44
N ASP A 84 11.03 3.72 -13.57
CA ASP A 84 11.61 4.14 -14.84
C ASP A 84 11.53 5.68 -15.00
N PRO A 85 12.66 6.39 -15.15
CA PRO A 85 12.67 7.84 -15.36
C PRO A 85 11.93 8.28 -16.62
N LYS A 86 11.89 7.46 -17.68
CA LYS A 86 11.14 7.78 -18.91
C LYS A 86 9.64 7.79 -18.64
N LEU A 87 9.17 6.77 -17.93
CA LEU A 87 7.75 6.66 -17.54
C LEU A 87 7.37 7.78 -16.56
N ALA A 88 8.26 8.11 -15.62
CA ALA A 88 8.05 9.22 -14.70
C ALA A 88 7.90 10.55 -15.45
N HIS A 89 8.74 10.80 -16.45
CA HIS A 89 8.64 11.99 -17.28
C HIS A 89 7.33 12.05 -18.07
N GLU A 90 6.89 10.94 -18.66
CA GLU A 90 5.61 10.88 -19.39
C GLU A 90 4.42 11.18 -18.47
N VAL A 91 4.37 10.57 -17.29
CA VAL A 91 3.29 10.76 -16.32
C VAL A 91 3.28 12.19 -15.77
N LEU A 92 4.45 12.70 -15.36
CA LEU A 92 4.56 13.99 -14.68
C LEU A 92 4.50 15.19 -15.63
N VAL A 93 4.93 15.05 -16.89
CA VAL A 93 5.00 16.17 -17.84
C VAL A 93 3.88 16.09 -18.87
N THR A 94 3.60 14.90 -19.40
CA THR A 94 2.71 14.75 -20.56
C THR A 94 1.25 14.59 -20.13
N ASN A 95 0.99 13.89 -19.03
CA ASN A 95 -0.36 13.54 -18.57
C ASN A 95 -0.83 14.27 -17.29
N PHE A 96 -0.16 15.36 -16.91
CA PHE A 96 -0.41 16.04 -15.63
C PHE A 96 -1.85 16.54 -15.47
N LYS A 97 -2.50 16.98 -16.56
CA LYS A 97 -3.89 17.49 -16.55
C LYS A 97 -4.95 16.46 -16.12
N SER A 98 -4.65 15.17 -16.14
CA SER A 98 -5.61 14.12 -15.76
C SER A 98 -5.60 13.79 -14.27
N GLN A 99 -4.55 14.15 -13.52
CA GLN A 99 -4.39 13.74 -12.11
C GLN A 99 -5.01 14.75 -11.12
N GLU A 100 -5.22 16.00 -11.54
CA GLU A 100 -5.79 17.07 -10.72
C GLU A 100 -7.27 16.84 -10.34
N LYS A 101 -8.01 16.02 -11.11
CA LYS A 101 -9.44 15.80 -10.86
C LYS A 101 -9.78 14.82 -9.74
N THR A 102 -8.80 14.11 -9.17
CA THR A 102 -9.07 13.03 -8.19
C THR A 102 -8.93 13.48 -6.73
N SER A 103 -8.31 14.63 -6.46
CA SER A 103 -8.11 15.16 -5.09
C SER A 103 -9.23 16.09 -4.60
N ASP A 104 -10.25 16.35 -5.43
CA ASP A 104 -11.32 17.33 -5.19
C ASP A 104 -12.70 16.67 -4.91
N CYS A 105 -12.74 15.37 -4.58
CA CYS A 105 -13.96 14.67 -4.15
C CYS A 105 -13.86 14.20 -2.69
#